data_AF-A0A383E5I9-F1
#
_entry.id   AF-A0A383E5I9-F1
#
_cell.length_a   1.000
_cell.length_b   1.000
_cell.length_c   1.000
_cell.angle_alpha   90.00
_cell.angle_beta   90.00
_cell.angle_gamma   90.00
#
_symmetry.space_group_name_H-M   'P 1'
#
loop_
_entity.id
_entity.type
_entity.pdbx_description
1 polymer ?
#
loop_
_entity_poly.entity_id
_entity_poly.type
_entity_poly.pdbx_seq_one_letter_code
_entity_poly.pdbx_strand_id
1 'polypeptide(L)'
;IVVVAMVVWVALTMWEAPSGAGYARYIWSLDGVFLWQRVLFGLLGPAVLAFLTWETAKIRSTQSATGILYVDFFTVMVGEILAKYLLLSTRVPV
;
A
#
# COMPACT_ATOMS: atom_id res chain seq x y z
N ILE A 1 5.39 2.78 23.95
CA ILE A 1 4.16 2.41 23.21
C ILE A 1 3.09 3.50 23.35
N VAL A 2 2.66 3.87 24.56
CA VAL A 2 1.63 4.91 24.78
C VAL A 2 1.98 6.26 24.13
N VAL A 3 3.21 6.74 24.30
CA VAL A 3 3.67 8.01 23.69
C VAL A 3 3.62 7.96 22.16
N VAL A 4 4.07 6.86 21.56
CA VAL A 4 4.02 6.68 20.09
C VAL A 4 2.59 6.67 19.59
N ALA A 5 1.69 5.94 20.26
CA ALA A 5 0.28 5.90 19.91
C ALA A 5 -0.38 7.28 20.02
N MET A 6 -0.04 8.06 21.05
CA MET A 6 -0.54 9.43 21.22
C MET A 6 -0.04 10.36 20.11
N VAL A 7 1.25 10.28 19.75
CA VAL A 7 1.83 11.08 18.67
C VAL A 7 1.18 10.74 17.33
N VAL A 8 0.98 9.46 17.03
CA VAL A 8 0.29 9.00 15.81
C VAL A 8 -1.14 9.50 15.80
N TRP A 9 -1.85 9.38 16.92
CA TRP A 9 -3.23 9.86 17.04
C TRP A 9 -3.34 11.37 16.76
N VAL A 10 -2.51 12.19 17.42
CA VAL A 10 -2.48 13.64 17.20
C VAL A 10 -2.17 13.96 15.73
N ALA A 11 -1.15 13.30 15.15
CA ALA A 11 -0.79 13.51 13.75
C ALA A 11 -1.95 13.19 12.78
N LEU A 12 -2.69 12.12 13.02
CA LEU A 12 -3.86 11.75 12.20
C LEU A 12 -5.02 12.73 12.35
N THR A 13 -5.24 13.28 13.55
CA THR A 13 -6.31 14.26 13.78
C THR A 13 -6.00 15.67 13.24
N MET A 14 -4.72 16.02 13.16
CA MET A 14 -4.25 17.31 12.66
C MET A 14 -3.99 17.29 11.15
N TRP A 15 -3.96 16.12 10.52
CA TRP A 15 -3.74 15.99 9.09
C TRP A 15 -5.02 16.26 8.29
N GLU A 16 -4.90 17.17 7.33
CA GLU A 16 -5.93 17.48 6.36
C GLU A 16 -5.44 17.11 4.96
N ALA A 17 -6.32 16.45 4.20
CA ALA A 17 -6.09 16.20 2.80
C ALA A 17 -6.05 17.52 2.00
N PRO A 18 -5.46 17.54 0.80
CA PRO A 18 -5.46 18.74 -0.06
C PRO A 18 -6.86 19.31 -0.37
N SER A 19 -7.90 18.47 -0.27
CA SER A 19 -9.31 18.84 -0.39
C SER A 19 -9.92 19.47 0.87
N GLY A 20 -9.14 19.64 1.95
CA GLY A 20 -9.59 20.12 3.26
C GLY A 20 -10.36 19.08 4.08
N ALA A 21 -10.46 17.83 3.59
CA ALA A 21 -11.07 16.75 4.32
C ALA A 21 -10.10 16.17 5.37
N GLY A 22 -10.55 16.01 6.62
CA GLY A 22 -9.79 15.27 7.63
C GLY A 22 -9.58 13.80 7.25
N TYR A 23 -8.57 13.16 7.86
CA TYR A 23 -8.14 11.78 7.55
C TYR A 23 -9.28 10.77 7.42
N ALA A 24 -10.18 10.73 8.41
CA ALA A 24 -11.30 9.78 8.43
C ALA A 24 -12.23 9.95 7.22
N ARG A 25 -12.46 11.19 6.77
CA ARG A 25 -13.32 11.47 5.61
C ARG A 25 -12.60 11.18 4.30
N TYR A 26 -11.29 11.40 4.25
CA TYR A 26 -10.46 11.10 3.08
C TYR A 26 -10.43 9.60 2.76
N ILE A 27 -10.28 8.71 3.76
CA ILE A 27 -10.23 7.25 3.54
C ILE A 27 -11.50 6.72 2.85
N TRP A 28 -12.65 7.32 3.13
CA TRP A 28 -13.96 6.92 2.59
C TRP A 28 -14.41 7.79 1.42
N SER A 29 -13.60 8.75 0.97
CA SER A 29 -13.91 9.58 -0.20
C SER A 29 -13.40 8.94 -1.49
N LEU A 30 -13.83 9.48 -2.63
CA LEU A 30 -13.31 9.08 -3.94
C LEU A 30 -11.80 9.37 -4.07
N ASP A 31 -11.29 10.41 -3.40
CA ASP A 31 -9.86 10.73 -3.40
C ASP A 31 -9.03 9.65 -2.67
N GLY A 32 -9.65 8.94 -1.72
CA GLY A 32 -9.05 7.83 -0.98
C GLY A 32 -8.89 6.54 -1.80
N VAL A 33 -9.48 6.46 -3.00
CA VAL A 33 -9.37 5.28 -3.88
C VAL A 33 -7.91 4.96 -4.22
N PHE A 34 -7.10 5.99 -4.47
CA PHE A 34 -5.67 5.80 -4.76
C PHE A 34 -4.88 5.25 -3.57
N LEU A 35 -5.27 5.61 -2.33
CA LEU A 35 -4.69 5.03 -1.12
C LEU A 35 -5.03 3.54 -1.01
N TRP A 36 -6.28 3.15 -1.28
CA TRP A 36 -6.65 1.74 -1.29
C TRP A 36 -5.99 0.94 -2.40
N GLN A 37 -5.83 1.52 -3.60
CA GLN A 37 -5.05 0.91 -4.67
C GLN A 37 -3.58 0.73 -4.27
N ARG A 38 -2.97 1.71 -3.59
CA ARG A 38 -1.62 1.59 -3.02
C ARG A 38 -1.52 0.44 -2.02
N VAL A 39 -2.47 0.33 -1.10
CA VAL A 39 -2.49 -0.76 -0.11
C VAL A 39 -2.68 -2.12 -0.79
N LEU A 40 -3.59 -2.21 -1.77
CA LEU A 40 -3.89 -3.45 -2.46
C LEU A 40 -2.74 -3.92 -3.35
N PHE A 41 -2.19 -3.06 -4.21
CA PHE A 41 -1.18 -3.46 -5.20
C PHE A 41 0.25 -3.29 -4.70
N GLY A 42 0.51 -2.37 -3.76
CA GLY A 42 1.87 -2.12 -3.24
C GLY A 42 2.24 -2.91 -1.99
N LEU A 43 1.25 -3.40 -1.23
CA LEU A 43 1.50 -4.08 0.05
C LEU A 43 0.81 -5.46 0.11
N LEU A 44 -0.52 -5.48 0.08
CA LEU A 44 -1.30 -6.70 0.31
C LEU A 44 -1.12 -7.73 -0.83
N GLY A 45 -1.23 -7.28 -2.08
CA GLY A 45 -1.05 -8.09 -3.28
C GLY A 45 0.33 -8.74 -3.31
N PRO A 46 1.43 -7.97 -3.23
CA PRO A 46 2.78 -8.52 -3.18
C PRO A 46 3.01 -9.49 -2.03
N ALA A 47 2.49 -9.19 -0.82
CA ALA A 47 2.61 -10.10 0.31
C ALA A 47 1.93 -11.47 0.04
N VAL A 48 0.74 -11.46 -0.57
CA VAL A 48 0.03 -12.69 -0.94
C VAL A 48 0.75 -13.42 -2.07
N LEU A 49 1.22 -12.71 -3.10
CA LEU A 49 1.95 -13.31 -4.22
C LEU A 49 3.29 -13.89 -3.80
N ALA A 50 4.01 -13.23 -2.89
CA ALA A 50 5.23 -13.74 -2.28
C ALA A 50 4.97 -15.03 -1.49
N PHE A 51 3.86 -15.09 -0.73
CA PHE A 51 3.44 -16.31 -0.04
C PHE A 51 3.13 -17.46 -1.04
N LEU A 52 2.41 -17.18 -2.12
CA LEU A 52 2.13 -18.18 -3.16
C LEU A 52 3.41 -18.64 -3.88
N THR A 53 4.35 -17.72 -4.10
CA THR A 53 5.67 -18.03 -4.65
C THR A 53 6.44 -18.96 -3.72
N TRP A 54 6.39 -18.71 -2.41
CA TRP A 54 7.03 -19.57 -1.41
C TRP A 54 6.45 -21.00 -1.43
N GLU A 55 5.13 -21.14 -1.48
CA GLU A 55 4.50 -22.45 -1.56
C GLU A 55 4.80 -23.18 -2.88
N THR A 56 4.84 -22.47 -4.02
CA THR A 56 5.21 -23.06 -5.32
C THR A 56 6.69 -23.47 -5.37
N ALA A 57 7.58 -22.71 -4.72
CA ALA A 57 8.99 -23.05 -4.59
C ALA A 57 9.22 -24.31 -3.75
N LYS A 58 8.46 -24.50 -2.65
CA LYS A 58 8.54 -25.72 -1.82
C LYS A 58 8.23 -26.99 -2.60
N ILE A 59 7.24 -26.95 -3.49
CA ILE A 59 6.87 -28.10 -4.33
C ILE A 59 7.75 -28.22 -5.59
N ARG A 60 8.83 -27.42 -5.69
CA ARG A 60 9.78 -27.38 -6.83
C ARG A 60 9.14 -27.02 -8.18
N SER A 61 8.02 -26.30 -8.18
CA SER A 61 7.37 -25.79 -9.39
C SER A 61 7.98 -24.45 -9.80
N THR A 62 9.24 -24.48 -10.24
CA THR A 62 10.03 -23.25 -10.51
C THR A 62 9.49 -22.43 -11.67
N GLN A 63 8.91 -23.06 -12.69
CA GLN A 63 8.31 -22.36 -13.83
C GLN A 63 7.05 -21.58 -13.44
N SER A 64 6.25 -22.11 -12.50
CA SER A 64 5.08 -21.39 -11.99
C SER A 64 5.49 -20.29 -11.01
N ALA A 65 6.48 -20.56 -10.15
CA ALA A 65 7.00 -19.59 -9.19
C ALA A 65 7.57 -18.34 -9.88
N THR A 66 8.31 -18.49 -10.99
CA THR A 66 8.82 -17.34 -11.75
C THR A 66 7.70 -16.53 -12.41
N GLY A 67 6.64 -17.18 -12.89
CA GLY A 67 5.44 -16.51 -13.38
C GLY A 67 4.79 -15.63 -12.30
N ILE A 68 4.65 -16.15 -11.09
CA ILE A 68 4.10 -15.40 -9.94
C ILE A 68 5.02 -14.23 -9.59
N LEU A 69 6.34 -14.41 -9.60
CA LEU A 69 7.31 -13.34 -9.34
C LEU A 69 7.24 -12.20 -10.37
N TYR A 70 6.95 -12.48 -11.64
CA TYR A 70 6.76 -11.41 -12.64
C TYR A 70 5.53 -10.57 -12.35
N VAL A 71 4.43 -11.20 -11.94
CA VAL A 71 3.21 -10.49 -11.53
C VAL A 71 3.47 -9.71 -10.24
N ASP A 72 4.17 -10.31 -9.28
CA ASP A 72 4.56 -9.69 -8.02
C ASP A 72 5.36 -8.40 -8.26
N PHE A 73 6.41 -8.48 -9.07
CA PHE A 73 7.20 -7.32 -9.48
C PHE A 73 6.35 -6.21 -10.11
N PHE A 74 5.42 -6.57 -11.00
CA PHE A 74 4.53 -5.60 -11.62
C PHE A 74 3.62 -4.92 -10.57
N THR A 75 3.05 -5.69 -9.64
CA THR A 75 2.22 -5.13 -8.57
C THR A 75 3.00 -4.17 -7.68
N VAL A 76 4.22 -4.53 -7.29
CA VAL A 76 5.13 -3.64 -6.53
C VAL A 76 5.43 -2.37 -7.30
N MET A 77 5.74 -2.46 -8.59
CA MET A 77 6.01 -1.30 -9.45
C MET A 77 4.81 -0.34 -9.53
N VAL A 78 3.60 -0.87 -9.73
CA VAL A 78 2.37 -0.06 -9.75
C VAL A 78 2.13 0.58 -8.38
N GLY A 79 2.29 -0.20 -7.31
CA GLY A 79 2.21 0.29 -5.94
C GLY A 79 3.19 1.44 -5.68
N GLU A 80 4.43 1.34 -6.16
CA GLU A 80 5.46 2.38 -5.97
C GLU A 80 5.13 3.67 -6.72
N ILE A 81 4.58 3.57 -7.93
CA ILE A 81 4.11 4.74 -8.68
C ILE A 81 2.98 5.44 -7.93
N LEU A 82 2.03 4.67 -7.36
CA LEU A 82 0.96 5.19 -6.54
C LEU A 82 1.48 5.85 -5.24
N ALA A 83 2.52 5.29 -4.63
CA ALA A 83 3.17 5.87 -3.45
C ALA A 83 3.71 7.27 -3.76
N LYS A 84 4.40 7.42 -4.90
CA LYS A 84 4.94 8.72 -5.34
C LYS A 84 3.84 9.71 -5.68
N TYR A 85 2.76 9.26 -6.33
CA TYR A 85 1.60 10.08 -6.59
C TYR A 85 0.96 10.59 -5.30
N LEU A 86 0.73 9.70 -4.33
CA LEU A 86 0.18 10.06 -3.03
C LEU A 86 1.11 11.01 -2.29
N LEU A 87 2.42 10.75 -2.26
CA LEU A 87 3.39 11.65 -1.63
C LEU A 87 3.33 13.07 -2.21
N LEU A 88 3.22 13.21 -3.54
CA LEU A 88 3.13 14.52 -4.18
C LEU A 88 1.78 15.21 -3.94
N SER A 89 0.71 14.42 -3.87
CA SER A 89 -0.65 14.93 -3.69
C SER A 89 -0.91 15.30 -2.22
N THR A 90 -0.71 14.36 -1.29
CA THR A 90 -1.06 14.48 0.13
C THR A 90 0.08 15.02 1.00
N ARG A 91 1.31 15.05 0.49
CA ARG A 91 2.55 15.33 1.26
C ARG A 91 2.82 14.32 2.38
N VAL A 92 2.14 13.17 2.35
CA VAL A 92 2.33 12.08 3.31
C VAL A 92 2.99 10.91 2.59
N PRO A 93 4.11 10.37 3.11
CA PRO A 93 4.70 9.15 2.56
C PRO A 93 3.86 7.93 2.97
N VAL A 94 3.28 7.23 1.99
CA VAL A 94 2.46 6.01 2.12
C VAL A 94 2.77 5.00 1.03
#